data_AF-A0A521LZC7-F1
#
_entry.id   AF-A0A521LZC7-F1
#
_cell.length_a   1.000
_cell.length_b   1.000
_cell.length_c   1.000
_cell.angle_alpha   90.00
_cell.angle_beta   90.00
_cell.angle_gamma   90.00
#
_symmetry.space_group_name_H-M   'P 1'
#
loop_
_entity.id
_entity.type
_entity.pdbx_description
1 polymer ?
#
loop_
_entity_poly.entity_id
_entity_poly.type
_entity_poly.pdbx_seq_one_letter_code
_entity_poly.pdbx_strand_id
1 'polypeptide(L)'
;MGCGSAKRAPEGGLMKLLSGYGGFAARVNSPLAAFVALLLCLAATTGPVHAQNEPVKLAILGDSLAAGYGLAPAQAFPARLQAALKDKGRNVTVINHGVSGDTTAGGVERIDWMLGDKPDIVLVELGGNDALRALDPAATERNLDAIVKKLKDAGVTVWLAGMLAPRNFGPEYAKSFDGLFKTVAD
;
A
#
# COMPACT_ATOMS: atom_id res chain seq x y z
N MET A 1 -49.21 78.33 -57.45
CA MET A 1 -49.47 78.22 -58.90
C MET A 1 -49.17 76.79 -59.32
N GLY A 2 -50.11 76.12 -60.00
CA GLY A 2 -49.95 74.80 -60.65
C GLY A 2 -50.16 73.60 -59.72
N CYS A 3 -51.36 72.99 -59.64
CA CYS A 3 -51.90 71.93 -60.54
C CYS A 3 -51.17 70.59 -60.34
N GLY A 4 -51.79 69.43 -60.07
CA GLY A 4 -53.20 69.04 -60.14
C GLY A 4 -53.43 67.63 -59.58
N SER A 5 -54.72 67.32 -59.45
CA SER A 5 -55.33 66.05 -59.04
C SER A 5 -55.10 64.93 -60.08
N ALA A 6 -54.97 63.66 -59.64
CA ALA A 6 -55.96 62.59 -59.96
C ALA A 6 -55.47 61.15 -59.70
N LYS A 7 -56.36 60.40 -59.02
CA LYS A 7 -56.87 59.02 -59.29
C LYS A 7 -55.97 57.76 -59.28
N ARG A 8 -56.48 56.82 -58.45
CA ARG A 8 -56.72 55.36 -58.62
C ARG A 8 -55.59 54.36 -58.35
N ALA A 9 -55.96 53.39 -57.51
CA ALA A 9 -55.25 52.15 -57.15
C ALA A 9 -55.09 51.18 -58.34
N PRO A 10 -54.22 50.15 -58.21
CA PRO A 10 -54.78 48.84 -57.85
C PRO A 10 -53.92 47.98 -56.89
N GLU A 11 -54.50 46.81 -56.63
CA GLU A 11 -54.18 45.74 -55.69
C GLU A 11 -52.79 45.08 -55.83
N GLY A 12 -52.41 44.36 -54.77
CA GLY A 12 -51.56 43.16 -54.86
C GLY A 12 -50.25 43.25 -54.08
N GLY A 13 -50.15 42.53 -52.95
CA GLY A 13 -48.89 42.41 -52.22
C GLY A 13 -49.00 41.66 -50.91
N LEU A 14 -49.02 40.33 -51.01
CA LEU A 14 -48.95 39.39 -49.90
C LEU A 14 -47.65 39.53 -49.08
N MET A 15 -47.76 39.21 -47.79
CA MET A 15 -46.74 38.66 -46.87
C MET A 15 -46.05 39.56 -45.81
N LYS A 16 -46.22 39.05 -44.56
CA LYS A 16 -45.32 39.07 -43.39
C LYS A 16 -45.38 40.34 -42.52
N LEU A 17 -45.42 40.28 -41.20
CA LEU A 17 -44.92 39.28 -40.25
C LEU A 17 -45.71 39.41 -38.93
N LEU A 18 -46.13 38.29 -38.34
CA LEU A 18 -46.70 38.25 -36.98
C LEU A 18 -45.61 38.65 -35.97
N SER A 19 -45.80 39.76 -35.28
CA SER A 19 -45.03 40.10 -34.08
C SER A 19 -45.77 39.56 -32.87
N GLY A 20 -45.31 38.41 -32.38
CA GLY A 20 -45.73 37.84 -31.11
C GLY A 20 -44.49 37.41 -30.33
N TYR A 21 -44.24 38.05 -29.20
CA TYR A 21 -43.43 37.47 -28.13
C TYR A 21 -44.16 37.69 -26.81
N GLY A 22 -44.90 36.66 -26.40
CA GLY A 22 -45.41 36.50 -25.05
C GLY A 22 -44.29 36.12 -24.09
N GLY A 23 -44.42 36.56 -22.83
CA GLY A 23 -43.42 36.39 -21.79
C GLY A 23 -43.19 34.94 -21.39
N PHE A 24 -41.92 34.57 -21.24
CA PHE A 24 -41.51 33.31 -20.65
C PHE A 24 -41.13 33.53 -19.18
N ALA A 25 -42.14 33.65 -18.32
CA ALA A 25 -41.99 33.50 -16.89
C ALA A 25 -42.55 32.12 -16.50
N ALA A 26 -41.83 31.05 -16.86
CA ALA A 26 -42.15 29.71 -16.38
C ALA A 26 -41.71 29.59 -14.91
N ARG A 27 -42.66 29.85 -14.00
CA ARG A 27 -42.52 29.55 -12.58
C ARG A 27 -42.51 28.02 -12.42
N VAL A 28 -41.33 27.42 -12.27
CA VAL A 28 -41.17 25.96 -12.07
C VAL A 28 -41.60 25.56 -10.66
N ASN A 29 -42.90 25.68 -10.36
CA ASN A 29 -43.49 25.25 -9.09
C ASN A 29 -44.07 23.84 -9.20
N SER A 30 -43.28 22.90 -9.73
CA SER A 30 -43.67 21.50 -9.81
C SER A 30 -42.93 20.72 -8.73
N PRO A 31 -43.63 20.04 -7.80
CA PRO A 31 -42.98 19.18 -6.80
C PRO A 31 -42.13 18.09 -7.48
N LEU A 32 -42.45 17.73 -8.72
CA LEU A 32 -41.66 16.81 -9.54
C LEU A 32 -40.30 17.40 -9.94
N ALA A 33 -40.23 18.70 -10.27
CA ALA A 33 -38.96 19.34 -10.61
C ALA A 33 -38.04 19.47 -9.39
N ALA A 34 -38.61 19.76 -8.21
CA ALA A 34 -37.88 19.75 -6.95
C ALA A 34 -37.40 18.34 -6.57
N PHE A 35 -38.22 17.31 -6.82
CA PHE A 35 -37.87 15.91 -6.56
C PHE A 35 -36.76 15.40 -7.49
N VAL A 36 -36.83 15.76 -8.78
CA VAL A 36 -35.77 15.44 -9.76
C VAL A 36 -34.47 16.17 -9.43
N ALA A 37 -34.53 17.43 -9.01
CA ALA A 37 -33.35 18.17 -8.57
C ALA A 37 -32.73 17.56 -7.30
N LEU A 38 -33.55 17.11 -6.34
CA LEU A 38 -33.07 16.44 -5.13
C LEU A 38 -32.44 15.08 -5.44
N LEU A 39 -33.01 14.30 -6.36
CA LEU A 39 -32.43 13.03 -6.82
C LEU A 39 -31.10 13.24 -7.55
N LEU A 40 -30.98 14.28 -8.37
CA LEU A 40 -29.73 14.66 -9.03
C LEU A 40 -28.66 15.14 -8.03
N CYS A 41 -29.05 15.90 -7.01
CA CYS A 41 -28.14 16.31 -5.93
C CYS A 41 -27.67 15.13 -5.08
N LEU A 42 -28.54 14.14 -4.83
CA LEU A 42 -28.17 12.95 -4.07
C LEU A 42 -27.21 12.05 -4.87
N ALA A 43 -27.45 11.90 -6.18
CA ALA A 43 -26.56 11.18 -7.10
C ALA A 43 -25.20 11.86 -7.29
N ALA A 44 -25.09 13.17 -7.07
CA ALA A 44 -23.84 13.92 -7.18
C ALA A 44 -22.91 13.80 -5.95
N THR A 45 -23.34 13.12 -4.87
CA THR A 45 -22.52 12.95 -3.65
C THR A 45 -21.71 11.66 -3.61
N THR A 46 -21.89 10.75 -4.57
CA THR A 46 -21.03 9.57 -4.71
C THR A 46 -19.78 9.92 -5.50
N GLY A 47 -18.89 10.70 -4.88
CA GLY A 47 -17.50 10.79 -5.32
C GLY A 47 -16.86 9.40 -5.26
N PRO A 48 -15.78 9.14 -6.03
CA PRO A 48 -15.07 7.87 -5.94
C PRO A 48 -14.57 7.71 -4.50
N VAL A 49 -15.15 6.76 -3.77
CA VAL A 49 -14.55 6.22 -2.56
C VAL A 49 -13.18 5.73 -3.00
N HIS A 50 -12.12 6.45 -2.63
CA HIS A 50 -10.77 5.96 -2.82
C HIS A 50 -10.71 4.67 -2.03
N ALA A 51 -10.64 3.53 -2.73
CA ALA A 51 -10.27 2.28 -2.11
C ALA A 51 -8.95 2.54 -1.40
N GLN A 52 -8.99 2.59 -0.07
CA GLN A 52 -7.78 2.59 0.74
C GLN A 52 -7.14 1.23 0.43
N ASN A 53 -6.14 1.20 -0.45
CA ASN A 53 -5.38 -0.03 -0.72
C ASN A 53 -4.96 -0.58 0.64
N GLU A 54 -5.31 -1.85 0.92
CA GLU A 54 -4.91 -2.48 2.17
C GLU A 54 -3.39 -2.31 2.36
N PRO A 55 -2.93 -2.02 3.60
CA PRO A 55 -1.51 -1.82 3.85
C PRO A 55 -0.76 -3.11 3.53
N VAL A 56 0.40 -2.97 2.86
CA VAL A 56 1.33 -4.09 2.68
C VAL A 56 1.81 -4.54 4.05
N LYS A 57 1.73 -5.84 4.33
CA LYS A 57 2.18 -6.44 5.59
C LYS A 57 3.63 -6.91 5.46
N LEU A 58 4.53 -6.23 6.15
CA LEU A 58 5.93 -6.61 6.28
C LEU A 58 6.15 -7.23 7.66
N ALA A 59 6.29 -8.55 7.74
CA ALA A 59 6.70 -9.21 8.97
C ALA A 59 8.23 -9.26 9.09
N ILE A 60 8.75 -9.15 10.31
CA ILE A 60 10.18 -9.30 10.59
C ILE A 60 10.36 -10.54 11.46
N LEU A 61 10.78 -11.65 10.86
CA LEU A 61 11.18 -12.85 11.58
C LEU A 61 12.62 -12.64 12.03
N GLY A 62 12.81 -12.21 13.29
CA GLY A 62 14.16 -11.87 13.75
C GLY A 62 14.44 -12.17 15.21
N ASP A 63 15.61 -11.71 15.65
CA ASP A 63 16.08 -11.93 17.01
C ASP A 63 15.92 -10.68 17.91
N SER A 64 16.88 -10.46 18.81
CA SER A 64 17.04 -9.25 19.61
C SER A 64 17.10 -7.95 18.80
N LEU A 65 17.67 -7.95 17.59
CA LEU A 65 17.75 -6.73 16.77
C LEU A 65 16.36 -6.28 16.30
N ALA A 66 15.51 -7.24 15.89
CA ALA A 66 14.10 -6.99 15.63
C ALA A 66 13.28 -6.74 16.91
N ALA A 67 13.53 -7.50 17.98
CA ALA A 67 12.80 -7.38 19.24
C ALA A 67 12.98 -6.00 19.90
N GLY A 68 14.10 -5.32 19.63
CA GLY A 68 14.46 -4.06 20.28
C GLY A 68 14.98 -4.28 21.69
N TYR A 69 15.88 -5.26 21.86
CA TYR A 69 16.49 -5.56 23.16
C TYR A 69 17.09 -4.30 23.81
N GLY A 70 16.67 -4.00 25.03
CA GLY A 70 17.11 -2.81 25.78
C GLY A 70 16.43 -1.49 25.36
N LEU A 71 15.44 -1.51 24.47
CA LEU A 71 14.74 -0.33 23.97
C LEU A 71 13.26 -0.32 24.36
N ALA A 72 12.66 0.87 24.36
CA ALA A 72 11.20 0.97 24.40
C ALA A 72 10.60 0.44 23.08
N PRO A 73 9.38 -0.12 23.07
CA PRO A 73 8.79 -0.69 21.85
C PRO A 73 8.74 0.26 20.64
N ALA A 74 8.51 1.56 20.87
CA ALA A 74 8.48 2.58 19.81
C ALA A 74 9.87 2.90 19.21
N GLN A 75 10.95 2.51 19.88
CA GLN A 75 12.32 2.70 19.45
C GLN A 75 12.90 1.47 18.75
N ALA A 76 12.24 0.31 18.86
CA ALA A 76 12.66 -0.92 18.18
C ALA A 76 12.69 -0.73 16.66
N PHE A 77 13.59 -1.45 15.98
CA PHE A 77 13.78 -1.37 14.54
C PHE A 77 12.46 -1.49 13.74
N PRO A 78 11.56 -2.46 14.01
CA PRO A 78 10.29 -2.58 13.29
C PRO A 78 9.40 -1.32 13.39
N ALA A 79 9.30 -0.72 14.57
CA ALA A 79 8.51 0.48 14.79
C ALA A 79 9.12 1.70 14.06
N ARG A 80 10.44 1.84 14.11
CA ARG A 80 11.17 2.91 13.40
C ARG A 80 11.10 2.74 11.89
N LEU A 81 11.14 1.49 11.39
CA LEU A 81 10.95 1.18 9.98
C LEU A 81 9.55 1.56 9.50
N GLN A 82 8.51 1.20 10.25
CA GLN A 82 7.14 1.58 9.89
C GLN A 82 6.97 3.10 9.82
N ALA A 83 7.48 3.83 10.81
CA ALA A 83 7.46 5.29 10.81
C ALA A 83 8.18 5.87 9.58
N ALA A 84 9.39 5.38 9.28
CA ALA A 84 10.16 5.85 8.13
C ALA A 84 9.49 5.54 6.77
N LEU A 85 8.78 4.41 6.67
CA LEU A 85 8.00 4.06 5.47
C LEU A 85 6.78 4.96 5.32
N LYS A 86 6.08 5.25 6.42
CA LYS A 86 4.95 6.18 6.44
C LYS A 86 5.39 7.59 6.04
N ASP A 87 6.52 8.08 6.54
CA ASP A 87 7.07 9.39 6.19
C ASP A 87 7.42 9.48 4.69
N LYS A 88 7.70 8.34 4.06
CA LYS A 88 7.91 8.21 2.60
C LYS A 88 6.61 7.98 1.81
N GLY A 89 5.45 8.14 2.44
CA GLY A 89 4.14 7.93 1.81
C GLY A 89 3.83 6.47 1.46
N ARG A 90 4.47 5.50 2.12
CA ARG A 90 4.22 4.07 1.90
C ARG A 90 3.21 3.56 2.92
N ASN A 91 2.13 2.92 2.43
CA ASN A 91 1.14 2.27 3.28
C ASN A 91 1.60 0.86 3.63
N VAL A 92 2.44 0.74 4.66
CA VAL A 92 3.02 -0.53 5.13
C VAL A 92 2.77 -0.70 6.62
N THR A 93 2.27 -1.88 7.00
CA THR A 93 2.19 -2.33 8.39
C THR A 93 3.38 -3.25 8.66
N VAL A 94 4.23 -2.88 9.62
CA VAL A 94 5.38 -3.69 10.02
C VAL A 94 5.03 -4.51 11.26
N ILE A 95 5.11 -5.82 11.15
CA ILE A 95 4.75 -6.76 12.21
C ILE A 95 6.02 -7.32 12.84
N ASN A 96 6.19 -7.09 14.14
CA ASN A 96 7.38 -7.50 14.87
C ASN A 96 7.26 -8.95 15.33
N HIS A 97 8.03 -9.84 14.70
CA HIS A 97 8.24 -11.23 15.14
C HIS A 97 9.68 -11.43 15.64
N GLY A 98 10.22 -10.43 16.32
CA GLY A 98 11.53 -10.46 16.97
C GLY A 98 11.49 -11.16 18.32
N VAL A 99 12.35 -12.15 18.54
CA VAL A 99 12.50 -12.83 19.83
C VAL A 99 13.96 -12.74 20.28
N SER A 100 14.21 -12.07 21.40
CA SER A 100 15.59 -11.89 21.87
C SER A 100 16.27 -13.22 22.16
N GLY A 101 17.40 -13.46 21.52
CA GLY A 101 18.20 -14.67 21.71
C GLY A 101 17.90 -15.82 20.75
N ASP A 102 16.91 -15.66 19.86
CA ASP A 102 16.54 -16.67 18.87
C ASP A 102 17.70 -17.05 17.95
N THR A 103 17.87 -18.35 17.75
CA THR A 103 18.73 -18.90 16.69
C THR A 103 17.91 -19.17 15.44
N THR A 104 18.58 -19.52 14.33
CA THR A 104 17.89 -19.98 13.13
C THR A 104 16.99 -21.19 13.38
N ALA A 105 17.36 -22.09 14.29
CA ALA A 105 16.54 -23.22 14.69
C ALA A 105 15.22 -22.78 15.38
N GLY A 106 15.29 -21.80 16.30
CA GLY A 106 14.09 -21.22 16.90
C GLY A 106 13.18 -20.55 15.87
N GLY A 107 13.77 -19.89 14.86
CA GLY A 107 13.04 -19.36 13.71
C GLY A 107 12.25 -20.43 12.93
N VAL A 108 12.86 -21.60 12.68
CA VAL A 108 12.20 -22.74 12.02
C VAL A 108 11.00 -23.22 12.82
N GLU A 109 11.10 -23.29 14.15
CA GLU A 109 10.04 -23.81 15.02
C GLU A 109 8.79 -22.92 15.03
N ARG A 110 8.95 -21.59 14.92
CA ARG A 110 7.82 -20.64 15.11
C ARG A 110 7.31 -19.98 13.83
N ILE A 111 7.93 -20.26 12.68
CA ILE A 111 7.56 -19.65 11.41
C ILE A 111 6.08 -19.84 11.05
N ASP A 112 5.47 -20.98 11.40
CA ASP A 112 4.05 -21.24 11.15
C ASP A 112 3.13 -20.28 11.88
N TRP A 113 3.47 -19.97 13.13
CA TRP A 113 2.69 -19.02 13.93
C TRP A 113 2.75 -17.63 13.31
N MET A 114 3.94 -17.19 12.87
CA MET A 114 4.11 -15.91 12.19
C MET A 114 3.35 -15.83 10.86
N LEU A 115 3.33 -16.92 10.08
CA LEU A 115 2.57 -16.99 8.82
C LEU A 115 1.05 -16.81 9.03
N GLY A 116 0.54 -17.02 10.25
CA GLY A 116 -0.85 -16.74 10.62
C GLY A 116 -1.28 -15.28 10.37
N ASP A 117 -0.34 -14.33 10.42
CA ASP A 117 -0.61 -12.91 10.14
C ASP A 117 -0.80 -12.60 8.65
N LYS A 118 -0.51 -13.58 7.78
CA LYS A 118 -0.56 -13.50 6.32
C LYS A 118 0.26 -12.32 5.79
N PRO A 119 1.59 -12.30 6.01
CA PRO A 119 2.45 -11.24 5.51
C PRO A 119 2.62 -11.32 3.99
N ASP A 120 2.77 -10.17 3.33
CA ASP A 120 3.15 -10.08 1.92
C ASP A 120 4.66 -10.23 1.74
N ILE A 121 5.41 -9.70 2.72
CA ILE A 121 6.87 -9.68 2.75
C ILE A 121 7.33 -10.14 4.13
N VAL A 122 8.36 -10.98 4.17
CA VAL A 122 9.07 -11.33 5.41
C VAL A 122 10.54 -10.93 5.29
N LEU A 123 10.99 -10.08 6.20
CA LEU A 123 12.41 -9.85 6.46
C LEU A 123 12.90 -10.88 7.47
N VAL A 124 13.79 -11.77 7.04
CA VAL A 124 14.46 -12.76 7.88
C VAL A 124 15.76 -12.15 8.42
N GLU A 125 15.81 -11.96 9.73
CA GLU A 125 16.91 -11.37 10.48
C GLU A 125 17.35 -12.38 11.56
N LEU A 126 17.97 -13.47 11.15
CA LEU A 126 18.41 -14.54 12.05
C LEU A 126 19.84 -14.99 11.70
N GLY A 127 20.48 -15.66 12.65
CA GLY A 127 21.85 -16.17 12.52
C GLY A 127 22.87 -15.43 13.39
N GLY A 128 22.58 -14.20 13.86
CA GLY A 128 23.49 -13.48 14.75
C GLY A 128 23.76 -14.28 16.04
N ASN A 129 22.71 -14.87 16.60
CA ASN A 129 22.76 -15.72 17.78
C ASN A 129 23.46 -17.07 17.55
N ASP A 130 23.37 -17.63 16.35
CA ASP A 130 24.12 -18.82 15.94
C ASP A 130 25.63 -18.50 15.91
N ALA A 131 26.01 -17.37 15.31
CA ALA A 131 27.38 -16.92 15.23
C ALA A 131 27.97 -16.58 16.61
N LEU A 132 27.22 -15.89 17.47
CA LEU A 132 27.65 -15.55 18.83
C LEU A 132 27.90 -16.80 19.70
N ARG A 133 27.23 -17.91 19.39
CA ARG A 133 27.39 -19.21 20.06
C ARG A 133 28.36 -20.15 19.35
N ALA A 134 28.98 -19.71 18.26
CA ALA A 134 29.84 -20.52 17.40
C ALA A 134 29.20 -21.85 16.96
N LEU A 135 27.91 -21.82 16.62
CA LEU A 135 27.21 -22.99 16.08
C LEU A 135 27.73 -23.34 14.68
N ASP A 136 27.55 -24.61 14.28
CA ASP A 136 27.92 -25.10 12.95
C ASP A 136 27.25 -24.27 11.83
N PRO A 137 28.02 -23.56 10.98
CA PRO A 137 27.46 -22.77 9.88
C PRO A 137 26.57 -23.58 8.93
N ALA A 138 26.86 -24.87 8.74
CA ALA A 138 26.02 -25.72 7.89
C ALA A 138 24.65 -26.03 8.52
N ALA A 139 24.53 -26.00 9.85
CA ALA A 139 23.23 -26.07 10.52
C ALA A 139 22.45 -24.75 10.35
N THR A 140 23.12 -23.61 10.51
CA THR A 140 22.54 -22.28 10.28
C THR A 140 22.02 -22.13 8.84
N GLU A 141 22.82 -22.53 7.84
CA GLU A 141 22.43 -22.51 6.43
C GLU A 141 21.18 -23.37 6.19
N ARG A 142 21.17 -24.63 6.63
CA ARG A 142 20.02 -25.53 6.47
C ARG A 142 18.74 -24.98 7.11
N ASN A 143 18.84 -24.35 8.28
CA ASN A 143 17.70 -23.75 8.94
C ASN A 143 17.17 -22.53 8.19
N LEU A 144 18.06 -21.67 7.69
CA LEU A 144 17.68 -20.52 6.86
C LEU A 144 17.06 -20.97 5.54
N ASP A 145 17.61 -21.99 4.88
CA ASP A 145 17.01 -22.60 3.69
C ASP A 145 15.60 -23.12 3.98
N ALA A 146 15.40 -23.81 5.11
CA ALA A 146 14.09 -24.30 5.52
C ALA A 146 13.08 -23.15 5.73
N ILE A 147 13.53 -22.06 6.37
CA ILE A 147 12.73 -20.83 6.53
C ILE A 147 12.37 -20.24 5.17
N VAL A 148 13.37 -19.96 4.33
CA VAL A 148 13.19 -19.32 3.02
C VAL A 148 12.29 -20.16 2.13
N LYS A 149 12.52 -21.48 2.07
CA LYS A 149 11.68 -22.40 1.31
C LYS A 149 10.23 -22.32 1.75
N LYS A 150 9.98 -22.37 3.06
CA LYS A 150 8.62 -22.35 3.61
C LYS A 150 7.89 -21.04 3.33
N LEU A 151 8.58 -19.90 3.39
CA LEU A 151 8.03 -18.60 2.99
C LEU A 151 7.69 -18.55 1.50
N LYS A 152 8.60 -19.04 0.64
CA LYS A 152 8.38 -19.13 -0.81
C LYS A 152 7.20 -20.05 -1.14
N ASP A 153 7.10 -21.20 -0.49
CA ASP A 153 5.98 -22.14 -0.65
C ASP A 153 4.63 -21.50 -0.23
N ALA A 154 4.65 -20.57 0.73
CA ALA A 154 3.48 -19.79 1.15
C ALA A 154 3.19 -18.57 0.24
N GLY A 155 3.97 -18.36 -0.82
CA GLY A 155 3.81 -17.23 -1.74
C GLY A 155 4.29 -15.88 -1.19
N VAL A 156 5.09 -15.89 -0.13
CA VAL A 156 5.58 -14.68 0.54
C VAL A 156 6.88 -14.19 -0.10
N THR A 157 7.02 -12.87 -0.28
CA THR A 157 8.30 -12.27 -0.72
C THR A 157 9.30 -12.31 0.43
N VAL A 158 10.50 -12.84 0.18
CA VAL A 158 11.52 -12.98 1.23
C VAL A 158 12.65 -11.98 1.05
N TRP A 159 12.95 -11.23 2.11
CA TRP A 159 14.16 -10.43 2.23
C TRP A 159 15.05 -11.06 3.30
N LEU A 160 16.32 -11.32 2.98
CA LEU A 160 17.28 -11.89 3.92
C LEU A 160 18.25 -10.80 4.38
N ALA A 161 18.31 -10.56 5.69
CA ALA A 161 19.34 -9.71 6.28
C ALA A 161 20.59 -10.55 6.56
N GLY A 162 21.67 -10.28 5.82
CA GLY A 162 22.95 -10.96 6.01
C GLY A 162 23.62 -10.62 7.33
N MET A 163 24.06 -11.64 8.08
CA MET A 163 24.83 -11.46 9.32
C MET A 163 26.31 -11.76 9.10
N LEU A 164 27.16 -11.19 9.94
CA LEU A 164 28.60 -11.45 9.94
C LEU A 164 29.02 -12.11 11.25
N ALA A 165 29.90 -13.10 11.16
CA ALA A 165 30.41 -13.77 12.34
C ALA A 165 31.43 -12.91 13.11
N PRO A 166 31.47 -13.01 14.44
CA PRO A 166 32.55 -12.47 15.25
C PRO A 166 33.91 -12.97 14.77
N ARG A 167 34.86 -12.04 14.56
CA ARG A 167 36.18 -12.36 13.97
C ARG A 167 37.09 -13.15 14.92
N ASN A 168 36.77 -13.20 16.21
CA ASN A 168 37.52 -13.93 17.24
C ASN A 168 37.37 -15.46 17.14
N PHE A 169 36.41 -15.99 16.38
CA PHE A 169 36.28 -17.44 16.13
C PHE A 169 37.16 -17.96 14.97
N GLY A 170 37.98 -17.08 14.40
CA GLY A 170 38.96 -17.44 13.36
C GLY A 170 38.43 -17.26 11.94
N PRO A 171 39.36 -17.16 10.96
CA PRO A 171 39.03 -16.79 9.59
C PRO A 171 38.19 -17.83 8.86
N GLU A 172 38.36 -19.12 9.16
CA GLU A 172 37.60 -20.18 8.48
C GLU A 172 36.14 -20.22 8.92
N TYR A 173 35.88 -20.02 10.21
CA TYR A 173 34.51 -19.89 10.71
C TYR A 173 33.83 -18.66 10.11
N ALA A 174 34.52 -17.51 10.16
CA ALA A 174 34.04 -16.26 9.59
C ALA A 174 33.70 -16.38 8.10
N LYS A 175 34.60 -16.98 7.31
CA LYS A 175 34.38 -17.17 5.88
C LYS A 175 33.20 -18.07 5.59
N SER A 176 33.09 -19.20 6.30
CA SER A 176 31.99 -20.15 6.14
C SER A 176 30.65 -19.53 6.53
N PHE A 177 30.61 -18.83 7.67
CA PHE A 177 29.41 -18.20 8.17
C PHE A 177 28.96 -17.01 7.30
N ASP A 178 29.85 -16.07 6.97
CA ASP A 178 29.47 -14.89 6.18
C ASP A 178 28.98 -15.27 4.77
N GLY A 179 29.52 -16.35 4.20
CA GLY A 179 29.17 -16.83 2.86
C GLY A 179 27.76 -17.43 2.75
N LEU A 180 27.21 -17.98 3.85
CA LEU A 180 25.95 -18.73 3.81
C LEU A 180 24.77 -17.87 3.34
N PHE A 181 24.73 -16.58 3.69
CA PHE A 181 23.60 -15.71 3.35
C PHE A 181 23.49 -15.46 1.86
N LYS A 182 24.62 -15.50 1.14
CA LYS A 182 24.61 -15.44 -0.31
C LYS A 182 24.10 -16.74 -0.90
N THR A 183 24.58 -17.88 -0.40
CA THR A 183 24.14 -19.21 -0.84
C THR A 183 22.62 -19.38 -0.69
N VAL A 184 22.05 -18.97 0.44
CA VAL A 184 20.60 -19.06 0.72
C VAL A 184 19.77 -18.10 -0.16
N ALA A 185 20.37 -16.99 -0.60
CA ALA A 185 19.67 -15.97 -1.39
C ALA A 185 19.61 -16.28 -2.89
N ASP A 186 20.55 -17.07 -3.41
CA ASP A 186 20.64 -17.50 -4.81
C ASP A 186 19.57 -18.56 -5.16
#